data_AF-A0A496WC38-F1
#
_entry.id   AF-A0A496WC38-F1
#
_cell.length_a   1.000
_cell.length_b   1.000
_cell.length_c   1.000
_cell.angle_alpha   90.00
_cell.angle_beta   90.00
_cell.angle_gamma   90.00
#
_symmetry.space_group_name_H-M   'P 1'
#
loop_
_entity.id
_entity.type
_entity.pdbx_description
1 polymer ?
#
loop_
_entity_poly.entity_id
_entity_poly.type
_entity_poly.pdbx_seq_one_letter_code
_entity_poly.pdbx_strand_id
1 'polypeptide(L)'
;MLYELSQFFSQFHSGFNVFQYLTLRSILGVLTALTISLIVGPRMIRYLSSYNIGQSVRDDGPESHFSKAGTPTMGGALILIAIVISTILWSDLSSRFVWVVLF
;
A
#
# COMPACT_ATOMS: atom_id res chain seq x y z
N MET A 1 11.38 -9.90 0.37
CA MET A 1 11.56 -10.74 1.59
C MET A 1 10.91 -12.10 1.44
N LEU A 2 9.60 -12.19 1.11
CA LEU A 2 8.96 -13.48 0.82
C LEU A 2 9.47 -14.10 -0.48
N TYR A 3 9.84 -13.26 -1.46
CA TYR A 3 10.53 -13.71 -2.66
C TYR A 3 11.84 -14.45 -2.34
N GLU A 4 12.73 -13.85 -1.55
CA GLU A 4 14.00 -14.46 -1.11
C GLU A 4 13.77 -15.78 -0.36
N LEU A 5 12.78 -15.79 0.53
CA LEU A 5 12.39 -17.00 1.26
C LEU A 5 11.90 -18.10 0.30
N SER A 6 11.07 -17.75 -0.68
CA SER A 6 10.59 -18.70 -1.68
C SER A 6 11.72 -19.26 -2.56
N GLN A 7 12.74 -18.44 -2.86
CA GLN A 7 13.94 -18.91 -3.57
C GLN A 7 14.74 -19.91 -2.73
N PHE A 8 14.93 -19.65 -1.45
CA PHE A 8 15.59 -20.59 -0.54
C PHE A 8 14.86 -21.95 -0.51
N PHE A 9 13.53 -21.95 -0.39
CA PHE A 9 12.74 -23.18 -0.38
C PHE A 9 12.66 -23.88 -1.74
N SER A 10 12.85 -23.16 -2.85
CA SER A 10 12.88 -23.77 -4.19
C SER A 10 14.04 -24.74 -4.41
N GLN A 11 15.11 -24.62 -3.61
CA GLN A 11 16.22 -25.57 -3.61
C GLN A 11 15.80 -26.96 -3.08
N PHE A 12 14.75 -27.02 -2.25
CA PHE A 12 14.27 -28.25 -1.63
C PHE A 12 13.03 -28.83 -2.33
N HIS A 13 12.21 -27.99 -2.98
CA HIS A 13 11.01 -28.44 -3.67
C HIS A 13 10.69 -27.58 -4.89
N SER A 14 10.60 -28.20 -6.07
CA SER A 14 10.42 -27.53 -7.37
C SER A 14 9.11 -26.73 -7.47
N GLY A 15 8.10 -27.03 -6.64
CA GLY A 15 6.84 -26.28 -6.58
C GLY A 15 7.00 -24.81 -6.20
N PHE A 16 8.06 -24.43 -5.49
CA PHE A 16 8.30 -23.02 -5.12
C PHE A 16 8.82 -22.16 -6.27
N ASN A 17 9.24 -22.76 -7.41
CA ASN A 17 9.63 -21.99 -8.60
C ASN A 17 8.49 -21.15 -9.17
N VAL A 18 7.25 -21.49 -8.86
CA VAL A 18 6.06 -20.73 -9.27
C VAL A 18 6.13 -19.28 -8.76
N PHE A 19 6.73 -19.04 -7.59
CA PHE A 19 6.94 -17.70 -7.03
C PHE A 19 8.03 -16.88 -7.71
N GLN A 20 8.81 -17.48 -8.62
CA GLN A 20 9.82 -16.75 -9.39
C GLN A 20 9.23 -16.06 -10.63
N TYR A 21 8.05 -16.49 -11.10
CA TYR A 21 7.39 -15.85 -12.23
C TYR A 21 6.98 -14.42 -11.90
N LEU A 22 7.43 -13.48 -12.74
CA LEU A 22 7.14 -12.06 -12.57
C LEU A 22 5.63 -11.78 -12.54
N THR A 23 4.85 -12.44 -13.40
CA THR A 23 3.40 -12.26 -13.47
C THR A 23 2.71 -12.66 -12.16
N LEU A 24 3.08 -13.79 -11.58
CA LEU A 24 2.52 -14.24 -10.30
C LEU A 24 2.88 -13.26 -9.18
N ARG A 25 4.15 -12.86 -9.09
CA ARG A 25 4.62 -11.90 -8.09
C ARG A 25 3.89 -10.57 -8.19
N SER A 26 3.68 -10.06 -9.41
CA SER A 26 2.93 -8.83 -9.65
C SER A 26 1.48 -8.95 -9.20
N ILE A 27 0.79 -10.05 -9.52
CA ILE A 27 -0.60 -10.28 -9.09
C ILE A 27 -0.68 -10.37 -7.57
N LEU A 28 0.21 -11.14 -6.93
CA LEU A 28 0.26 -11.26 -5.47
C LEU A 28 0.59 -9.92 -4.80
N GLY A 29 1.45 -9.11 -5.41
CA GLY A 29 1.74 -7.74 -4.98
C GLY A 29 0.50 -6.83 -5.02
N VAL A 30 -0.24 -6.84 -6.13
CA VAL A 30 -1.48 -6.06 -6.27
C VAL A 30 -2.53 -6.53 -5.26
N LEU A 31 -2.75 -7.83 -5.13
CA LEU A 31 -3.72 -8.39 -4.19
C LEU A 31 -3.35 -8.05 -2.75
N THR A 32 -2.09 -8.19 -2.36
CA THR A 32 -1.66 -7.82 -0.99
C THR A 32 -1.81 -6.33 -0.72
N ALA A 33 -1.44 -5.45 -1.65
CA ALA A 33 -1.63 -4.00 -1.49
C ALA A 33 -3.13 -3.63 -1.38
N LEU A 34 -3.98 -4.27 -2.18
CA LEU A 34 -5.43 -4.09 -2.11
C LEU A 34 -6.00 -4.58 -0.77
N THR A 35 -5.62 -5.78 -0.33
CA THR A 35 -6.06 -6.33 0.96
C THR A 35 -5.64 -5.43 2.12
N ILE A 36 -4.40 -4.93 2.12
CA ILE A 36 -3.92 -3.98 3.13
C ILE A 36 -4.78 -2.71 3.09
N SER A 37 -5.01 -2.15 1.90
CA SER A 37 -5.80 -0.92 1.74
C SER A 37 -7.23 -1.08 2.24
N LEU A 38 -7.88 -2.22 1.97
CA LEU A 38 -9.25 -2.50 2.42
C LEU A 38 -9.35 -2.73 3.93
N ILE A 39 -8.36 -3.41 4.53
CA ILE A 39 -8.37 -3.72 5.98
C ILE A 39 -7.95 -2.50 6.81
N VAL A 40 -6.91 -1.79 6.38
CA VAL A 40 -6.32 -0.66 7.12
C VAL A 40 -7.08 0.64 6.83
N GLY A 41 -7.63 0.81 5.62
CA GLY A 41 -8.33 2.02 5.18
C GLY A 41 -9.37 2.52 6.17
N PRO A 42 -10.38 1.73 6.60
CA PRO A 42 -11.40 2.19 7.53
C PRO A 42 -10.85 2.60 8.90
N ARG A 43 -9.79 1.93 9.38
CA ARG A 43 -9.13 2.31 10.65
C ARG A 43 -8.37 3.63 10.48
N MET A 44 -7.63 3.78 9.39
CA MET A 44 -6.87 4.98 9.10
C MET A 44 -7.79 6.20 8.92
N ILE A 45 -8.89 6.05 8.18
CA ILE A 45 -9.89 7.11 7.98
C ILE A 45 -10.47 7.56 9.33
N ARG A 46 -10.87 6.63 10.20
CA ARG A 46 -11.38 6.97 11.55
C ARG A 46 -10.33 7.69 12.40
N TYR A 47 -9.09 7.21 12.37
CA TYR A 47 -7.99 7.81 13.12
C TYR A 47 -7.69 9.24 12.65
N LEU A 48 -7.60 9.45 11.33
CA LEU A 48 -7.34 10.75 10.73
C LEU A 48 -8.51 11.73 10.91
N SER A 49 -9.75 11.23 10.82
CA SER A 49 -10.95 12.01 11.11
C SER A 49 -10.99 12.47 12.57
N SER A 50 -10.55 11.62 13.51
CA SER A 50 -10.46 11.98 14.94
C SER A 50 -9.40 13.04 15.25
N TYR A 51 -8.35 13.13 14.44
CA TYR A 51 -7.27 14.10 14.61
C TYR A 51 -7.61 15.49 14.07
N ASN A 52 -8.82 15.72 13.53
CA ASN A 52 -9.27 17.01 13.00
C ASN A 52 -8.22 17.72 12.11
N ILE A 53 -7.46 16.96 11.32
CA ILE A 53 -6.76 17.51 10.14
C ILE A 53 -7.78 17.65 9.01
N GLY A 54 -8.96 18.17 9.35
CA GLY A 54 -9.89 18.71 8.38
C GLY A 54 -9.29 20.02 7.92
N GLN A 55 -9.18 20.20 6.60
CA GLN A 55 -8.80 21.50 6.06
C GLN A 55 -9.65 22.57 6.74
N SER A 56 -9.02 23.63 7.26
CA SER A 56 -9.75 24.81 7.71
C SER A 56 -10.53 25.32 6.50
N VAL A 57 -11.81 24.99 6.43
CA VAL A 57 -12.69 25.50 5.38
C VAL A 57 -12.78 26.99 5.65
N ARG A 58 -12.38 27.80 4.67
CA ARG A 58 -12.51 29.25 4.79
C ARG A 58 -14.00 29.56 4.81
N ASP A 59 -14.45 30.30 5.83
CA ASP A 59 -15.88 30.57 6.10
C ASP A 59 -16.61 31.38 5.01
N ASP A 60 -15.93 31.74 3.92
CA ASP A 60 -16.42 32.64 2.86
C ASP A 60 -17.06 31.92 1.65
N GLY A 61 -17.45 30.64 1.77
CA GLY A 61 -17.93 29.80 0.65
C GLY A 61 -19.39 29.31 0.77
N PRO A 62 -20.11 29.07 -0.34
CA PRO A 62 -21.51 28.65 -0.33
C PRO A 62 -21.73 27.27 0.35
N GLU A 63 -22.88 27.09 1.00
CA GLU A 63 -23.23 25.93 1.87
C GLU A 63 -22.98 24.54 1.24
N SER A 64 -23.04 24.42 -0.09
CA SER A 64 -22.77 23.17 -0.81
C SER A 64 -21.32 22.67 -0.68
N HIS A 65 -20.37 23.55 -0.36
CA HIS A 65 -18.96 23.20 -0.11
C HIS A 65 -18.70 22.60 1.28
N PHE A 66 -19.62 22.76 2.24
CA PHE A 66 -19.49 22.16 3.58
C PHE A 66 -19.73 20.65 3.59
N SER A 67 -20.33 20.09 2.54
CA SER A 67 -20.52 18.63 2.40
C SER A 67 -19.22 17.83 2.22
N LYS A 68 -18.12 18.50 1.83
CA LYS A 68 -16.76 17.93 1.73
C LYS A 68 -15.90 18.23 2.96
N ALA A 69 -16.43 18.98 3.92
CA ALA A 69 -15.76 19.31 5.17
C ALA A 69 -15.74 18.06 6.08
N GLY A 70 -14.65 17.31 6.06
CA GLY A 70 -14.47 16.15 6.93
C GLY A 70 -13.85 14.93 6.26
N THR A 71 -13.72 14.89 4.93
CA THR A 71 -12.93 13.84 4.27
C THR A 71 -11.44 14.07 4.52
N PRO A 72 -10.73 13.15 5.22
CA PRO A 72 -9.31 13.32 5.52
C PRO A 72 -8.49 13.24 4.23
N THR A 73 -7.62 14.22 4.00
CA THR A 73 -6.78 14.37 2.78
C THR A 73 -5.58 13.40 2.74
N MET A 74 -5.49 12.46 3.66
CA MET A 74 -4.34 11.55 3.84
C MET A 74 -4.51 10.17 3.19
N GLY A 75 -5.45 10.01 2.25
CA GLY A 75 -5.61 8.76 1.49
C GLY A 75 -4.33 8.32 0.75
N GLY A 76 -3.51 9.28 0.31
CA GLY A 76 -2.20 9.00 -0.29
C GLY A 76 -1.23 8.27 0.65
N ALA A 77 -1.29 8.53 1.96
CA ALA A 77 -0.45 7.84 2.94
C ALA A 77 -0.78 6.35 3.02
N LEU A 78 -2.06 5.97 2.93
CA LEU A 78 -2.47 4.56 2.86
C LEU A 78 -1.88 3.87 1.63
N ILE A 79 -1.98 4.54 0.48
CA ILE A 79 -1.48 4.02 -0.80
C ILE A 79 0.02 3.80 -0.71
N LEU A 80 0.77 4.78 -0.21
CA LEU A 80 2.23 4.66 -0.04
C LEU A 80 2.59 3.52 0.91
N ILE A 81 1.93 3.39 2.05
CA ILE A 81 2.17 2.30 3.01
C ILE A 81 1.88 0.94 2.35
N ALA A 82 0.75 0.82 1.64
CA ALA A 82 0.37 -0.43 0.98
C ALA A 82 1.36 -0.82 -0.14
N ILE A 83 1.83 0.15 -0.92
CA ILE A 83 2.85 -0.05 -1.96
C ILE A 83 4.16 -0.50 -1.30
N VAL A 84 4.67 0.22 -0.32
CA VAL A 84 5.93 -0.09 0.36
C VAL A 84 5.92 -1.50 0.93
N ILE A 85 4.86 -1.88 1.66
CA ILE A 85 4.75 -3.22 2.25
C ILE A 85 4.70 -4.29 1.15
N SER A 86 3.87 -4.10 0.12
CA SER A 86 3.74 -5.04 -0.98
C SER A 86 5.05 -5.24 -1.74
N THR A 87 5.77 -4.15 -2.04
CA THR A 87 7.06 -4.19 -2.72
C THR A 87 8.12 -4.90 -1.88
N ILE A 88 8.18 -4.67 -0.56
CA ILE A 88 9.14 -5.37 0.32
C ILE A 88 8.84 -6.88 0.38
N LEU A 89 7.57 -7.28 0.35
CA LEU A 89 7.18 -8.68 0.38
C LEU A 89 7.57 -9.40 -0.92
N TRP A 90 7.13 -8.89 -2.06
CA TRP A 90 7.16 -9.60 -3.35
C TRP A 90 8.27 -9.20 -4.31
N SER A 91 8.91 -8.05 -4.12
CA SER A 91 9.99 -7.58 -5.00
C SER A 91 11.35 -8.16 -4.61
N ASP A 92 12.28 -8.10 -5.56
CA ASP A 92 13.69 -8.46 -5.37
C ASP A 92 14.40 -7.26 -4.71
N LEU A 93 14.78 -7.44 -3.45
CA LEU A 93 15.40 -6.39 -2.64
C LEU A 93 16.88 -6.21 -2.99
N SER A 94 17.48 -7.13 -3.76
CA SER A 94 18.85 -7.00 -4.26
C SER A 94 18.91 -6.03 -5.44
N SER A 95 17.78 -5.79 -6.11
CA SER A 95 17.70 -4.87 -7.25
C SER A 95 17.74 -3.41 -6.79
N ARG A 96 18.78 -2.68 -7.21
CA ARG A 96 18.91 -1.23 -6.94
C ARG A 96 17.76 -0.41 -7.52
N PHE A 97 17.16 -0.87 -8.63
CA PHE A 97 16.02 -0.19 -9.25
C PHE A 97 14.80 -0.17 -8.34
N VAL A 98 14.59 -1.22 -7.53
CA VAL A 98 13.46 -1.28 -6.59
C VAL A 98 13.60 -0.19 -5.54
N TRP A 99 14.80 0.03 -5.02
CA TRP A 99 15.06 1.08 -4.03
C TRP A 99 14.90 2.48 -4.58
N VAL A 100 15.32 2.72 -5.83
CA VAL A 100 15.16 4.02 -6.51
C VAL A 100 13.69 4.37 -6.76
N VAL A 101 12.82 3.37 -6.95
CA VAL A 101 11.38 3.62 -7.11
C VAL A 101 10.68 3.83 -5.76
N LEU A 102 11.25 3.31 -4.67
CA LEU A 102 10.66 3.33 -3.34
C LEU A 102 11.01 4.60 -2.54
N PHE A 103 12.13 5.25 -2.86
CA PHE A 103 12.65 6.47 -2.22
C PHE A 103 13.19 7.45 -3.25
#